data_AF-A0A9W7ZB99-F1
#
_entry.id   AF-A0A9W7ZB99-F1
#
_cell.length_a   1.000
_cell.length_b   1.000
_cell.length_c   1.000
_cell.angle_alpha   90.00
_cell.angle_beta   90.00
_cell.angle_gamma   90.00
#
_symmetry.space_group_name_H-M   'P 1'
#
loop_
_entity.id
_entity.type
_entity.pdbx_description
1 polymer ?
#
loop_
_entity_poly.entity_id
_entity_poly.type
_entity_poly.pdbx_seq_one_letter_code
_entity_poly.pdbx_strand_id
1 'polypeptide(L)'
;MTRLFTYHGAPIYGLIWAQMTGCLIMGIATRTKGILLRYSPALNLGITTGLCGSITTFSSWQLLVYEEFFNTSAYTHSQFRNFLSGTSVLVTTVACAVGALRLGQIIGDEVRLAYIIYLRTTHDERDPLYRIATKLLGCRPASTRQGWIGWTEWRTVDFMLAILGILAIMATCVVIGVARDTRSVSIAMLVGPAGTLLRWRLSSLNTRETKLPPLLTKLPLGTFIANVLGHG
;
A
#
# COMPACT_ATOMS: atom_id res chain seq x y z
N MET A 1 9.18 6.04 -13.65
CA MET A 1 10.01 4.82 -13.69
C MET A 1 9.87 4.01 -14.99
N THR A 2 9.00 4.40 -15.93
CA THR A 2 8.66 3.62 -17.13
C THR A 2 9.71 3.60 -18.25
N ARG A 3 10.75 4.45 -18.24
CA ARG A 3 11.72 4.51 -19.36
C ARG A 3 13.02 3.72 -19.17
N LEU A 4 13.31 3.22 -17.97
CA LEU A 4 14.57 2.50 -17.71
C LEU A 4 14.49 0.99 -17.97
N PHE A 5 13.27 0.44 -18.04
CA PHE A 5 13.02 -1.01 -18.22
C PHE A 5 12.32 -1.33 -19.55
N THR A 6 12.09 -0.34 -20.39
CA THR A 6 11.53 -0.53 -21.74
C THR A 6 12.69 -0.67 -22.73
N TYR A 7 13.32 -1.83 -22.75
CA TYR A 7 14.22 -2.24 -23.85
C TYR A 7 13.65 -3.49 -24.52
N HIS A 8 13.82 -3.59 -25.84
CA HIS A 8 13.38 -4.76 -26.60
C HIS A 8 14.06 -6.03 -26.05
N GLY A 9 13.28 -7.02 -25.64
CA GLY A 9 13.78 -8.28 -25.06
C GLY A 9 13.99 -8.27 -23.55
N ALA A 10 13.46 -7.29 -22.81
CA ALA A 10 13.50 -7.31 -21.35
C ALA A 10 12.80 -8.56 -20.79
N PRO A 11 13.46 -9.38 -19.96
CA PRO A 11 12.88 -10.62 -19.44
C PRO A 11 11.76 -10.37 -18.43
N ILE A 12 11.67 -9.15 -17.89
CA ILE A 12 10.77 -8.79 -16.80
C ILE A 12 10.23 -7.37 -17.06
N TYR A 13 8.91 -7.22 -17.09
CA TYR A 13 8.25 -5.92 -17.25
C TYR A 13 8.40 -5.05 -16.00
N GLY A 14 8.65 -3.76 -16.18
CA GLY A 14 8.99 -2.82 -15.10
C GLY A 14 7.94 -2.72 -13.97
N LEU A 15 6.69 -3.12 -14.23
CA LEU A 15 5.64 -3.11 -13.22
C LEU A 15 5.93 -4.05 -12.03
N ILE A 16 6.63 -5.17 -12.24
CA ILE A 16 6.90 -6.11 -11.15
C ILE A 16 7.71 -5.47 -10.02
N TRP A 17 8.66 -4.60 -10.36
CA TRP A 17 9.51 -3.91 -9.40
C TRP A 17 8.70 -2.96 -8.52
N ALA A 18 7.77 -2.22 -9.13
CA ALA A 18 6.85 -1.36 -8.38
C ALA A 18 6.00 -2.19 -7.41
N GLN A 19 5.45 -3.33 -7.84
CA GLN A 19 4.69 -4.22 -6.96
C GLN A 19 5.54 -4.77 -5.81
N MET A 20 6.75 -5.25 -6.10
CA MET A 20 7.67 -5.79 -5.10
C MET A 20 8.05 -4.73 -4.06
N THR A 21 8.43 -3.52 -4.49
CA THR A 21 8.77 -2.43 -3.57
C THR A 21 7.59 -2.06 -2.68
N GLY A 22 6.39 -1.89 -3.24
CA GLY A 22 5.21 -1.55 -2.47
C GLY A 22 4.80 -2.65 -1.48
N CYS A 23 4.85 -3.92 -1.89
CA CYS A 23 4.57 -5.06 -1.01
C CYS A 23 5.62 -5.23 0.09
N LEU A 24 6.89 -4.96 -0.20
CA LEU A 24 7.97 -4.98 0.79
C LEU A 24 7.77 -3.92 1.87
N ILE A 25 7.52 -2.67 1.48
CA ILE A 25 7.26 -1.55 2.41
C ILE A 25 6.02 -1.85 3.25
N MET A 26 4.96 -2.35 2.62
CA MET A 26 3.74 -2.75 3.31
C MET A 26 4.01 -3.89 4.33
N GLY A 27 4.85 -4.85 3.98
CA GLY A 27 5.25 -5.95 4.88
C GLY A 27 5.96 -5.45 6.14
N ILE A 28 6.90 -4.53 5.99
CA ILE A 28 7.62 -3.89 7.11
C ILE A 28 6.62 -3.11 7.98
N ALA A 29 5.84 -2.22 7.36
CA ALA A 29 4.89 -1.35 8.06
C ALA A 29 3.82 -2.14 8.83
N THR A 30 3.42 -3.31 8.33
CA THR A 30 2.43 -4.18 9.00
C THR A 30 2.99 -4.75 10.31
N ARG A 31 4.28 -5.07 10.36
CA ARG A 31 4.94 -5.61 11.57
C ARG A 31 5.38 -4.53 12.54
N THR A 32 5.72 -3.34 12.04
CA THR A 32 6.07 -2.17 12.86
C THR A 32 4.87 -1.28 13.19
N LYS A 33 3.64 -1.69 12.88
CA LYS A 33 2.40 -0.92 13.10
C LYS A 33 2.27 -0.38 14.52
N GLY A 34 2.64 -1.16 15.54
CA GLY A 34 2.62 -0.72 16.94
C GLY A 34 3.55 0.46 17.21
N ILE A 35 4.71 0.52 16.54
CA ILE A 35 5.65 1.65 16.57
C ILE A 35 5.02 2.84 15.85
N LEU A 36 4.52 2.65 14.64
CA LEU A 36 3.97 3.74 13.82
C LEU A 36 2.76 4.40 14.49
N LEU A 37 1.84 3.61 15.05
CA LEU A 37 0.68 4.11 15.78
C LEU A 37 1.09 4.89 17.04
N ARG A 38 2.22 4.55 17.67
CA ARG A 38 2.77 5.32 18.79
C ARG A 38 3.30 6.68 18.35
N TYR A 39 3.66 6.89 17.08
CA TYR A 39 4.02 8.22 16.59
C TYR A 39 2.79 8.98 16.12
N SER A 40 2.08 8.44 15.13
CA SER A 40 0.86 9.03 14.60
C SER A 40 0.01 7.97 13.88
N PRO A 41 -1.31 7.96 14.11
CA PRO A 41 -2.23 7.12 13.34
C PRO A 41 -2.27 7.52 11.86
N ALA A 42 -2.15 8.82 11.56
CA ALA A 42 -2.14 9.34 10.20
C ALA A 42 -0.87 8.88 9.43
N LEU A 43 0.27 8.76 10.12
CA LEU A 43 1.51 8.26 9.53
C LEU A 43 1.38 6.80 9.07
N ASN A 44 0.79 5.94 9.90
CA ASN A 44 0.54 4.54 9.53
C ASN A 44 -0.39 4.43 8.31
N LEU A 45 -1.44 5.26 8.29
CA LEU A 45 -2.36 5.32 7.15
C LEU A 45 -1.67 5.83 5.88
N GLY A 46 -0.85 6.87 6.01
CA GLY A 46 -0.09 7.45 4.91
C GLY A 46 0.89 6.47 4.28
N ILE A 47 1.64 5.71 5.09
CA ILE A 47 2.59 4.72 4.56
C ILE A 47 1.86 3.54 3.91
N THR A 48 0.91 2.93 4.61
CA THR A 48 0.28 1.68 4.14
C THR A 48 -0.74 1.90 3.04
N THR A 49 -1.55 2.95 3.13
CA THR A 49 -2.66 3.20 2.19
C THR A 49 -2.30 4.24 1.15
N GLY A 50 -1.55 5.28 1.53
CA GLY A 50 -1.10 6.34 0.61
C GLY A 50 0.09 5.89 -0.25
N LEU A 51 1.26 5.73 0.37
CA LEU A 51 2.51 5.42 -0.32
C LEU A 51 2.48 4.06 -1.00
N CYS A 52 2.20 2.98 -0.27
CA CYS A 52 2.17 1.64 -0.87
C CYS A 52 1.07 1.52 -1.94
N GLY A 53 -0.08 2.15 -1.73
CA GLY A 53 -1.17 2.19 -2.71
C GLY A 53 -0.89 3.04 -3.96
N SER A 54 0.08 3.98 -3.88
CA SER A 54 0.52 4.76 -5.04
C SER A 54 1.66 4.10 -5.80
N ILE A 55 2.50 3.32 -5.09
CA ILE A 55 3.59 2.52 -5.68
C ILE A 55 3.03 1.28 -6.39
N THR A 56 2.07 0.59 -5.77
CA THR A 56 1.41 -0.59 -6.36
C THR A 56 0.24 -0.18 -7.24
N THR A 57 0.06 -0.84 -8.38
CA THR A 57 -1.09 -0.59 -9.28
C THR A 57 -1.75 -1.88 -9.74
N PHE A 58 -3.00 -2.09 -9.34
CA PHE A 58 -3.77 -3.27 -9.74
C PHE A 58 -4.29 -3.12 -11.19
N SER A 59 -4.72 -1.93 -11.58
CA SER A 59 -5.31 -1.67 -12.90
C SER A 59 -4.30 -1.87 -14.03
N SER A 60 -3.08 -1.33 -13.88
CA SER A 60 -2.03 -1.51 -14.89
C SER A 60 -1.59 -2.97 -14.99
N TRP A 61 -1.61 -3.71 -13.88
CA TRP A 61 -1.32 -5.14 -13.89
C TRP A 61 -2.42 -5.94 -14.61
N GLN A 62 -3.69 -5.65 -14.33
CA GLN A 62 -4.81 -6.30 -14.98
C GLN A 62 -4.81 -6.03 -16.50
N LEU A 63 -4.49 -4.80 -16.91
CA LEU A 63 -4.36 -4.45 -18.33
C LEU A 63 -3.28 -5.29 -19.02
N LEU A 64 -2.09 -5.41 -18.40
CA LEU A 64 -1.01 -6.24 -18.95
C LEU A 64 -1.42 -7.72 -19.08
N VAL A 65 -2.09 -8.26 -18.06
CA VAL A 65 -2.59 -9.65 -18.11
C VAL A 65 -3.62 -9.81 -19.24
N TYR A 66 -4.51 -8.83 -19.44
CA TYR A 66 -5.49 -8.83 -20.52
C TYR A 66 -4.82 -8.77 -21.90
N GLU A 67 -3.87 -7.87 -22.10
CA GLU A 67 -3.13 -7.73 -23.36
C GLU A 67 -2.39 -9.02 -23.74
N GLU A 68 -1.83 -9.73 -22.76
CA GLU A 68 -1.17 -11.03 -22.97
C GLU A 68 -2.17 -12.16 -23.29
N PHE A 69 -3.34 -12.17 -22.65
CA PHE A 69 -4.39 -13.17 -22.96
C PHE A 69 -4.97 -12.99 -24.37
N PHE A 70 -5.21 -11.75 -24.78
CA PHE A 70 -5.83 -11.43 -26.06
C PHE A 70 -4.81 -11.12 -27.17
N ASN A 71 -3.51 -11.14 -26.85
CA ASN A 71 -2.41 -10.88 -27.77
C ASN A 71 -2.66 -9.63 -28.64
N THR A 72 -3.03 -8.54 -27.98
CA THR A 72 -3.28 -7.24 -28.64
C THR A 72 -2.02 -6.69 -29.31
N SER A 73 -0.85 -7.23 -28.95
CA SER A 73 0.49 -6.92 -29.46
C SER A 73 0.83 -7.59 -30.81
N ALA A 74 -0.11 -8.34 -31.41
CA ALA A 74 -0.01 -8.90 -32.76
C ALA A 74 1.20 -9.83 -33.04
N TYR A 75 1.66 -10.59 -32.04
CA TYR A 75 2.68 -11.61 -32.28
C TYR A 75 2.05 -12.90 -32.86
N THR A 76 2.76 -13.64 -33.72
CA THR A 76 2.29 -14.94 -34.25
C THR A 76 2.34 -16.04 -33.18
N HIS A 77 1.33 -16.07 -32.32
CA HIS A 77 1.19 -17.05 -31.24
C HIS A 77 -0.12 -17.83 -31.38
N SER A 78 -0.09 -19.14 -31.06
CA SER A 78 -1.31 -19.93 -30.94
C SER A 78 -2.09 -19.50 -29.69
N GLN A 79 -3.42 -19.67 -29.70
CA GLN A 79 -4.30 -19.27 -28.59
C GLN A 79 -3.85 -19.83 -27.23
N PHE A 80 -3.33 -21.05 -27.20
CA PHE A 80 -2.79 -21.68 -25.99
C PHE A 80 -1.51 -21.00 -25.48
N ARG A 81 -0.64 -20.50 -26.39
CA ARG A 81 0.57 -19.76 -26.00
C ARG A 81 0.22 -18.40 -25.38
N ASN A 82 -0.82 -17.74 -25.86
CA ASN A 82 -1.32 -16.50 -25.26
C ASN A 82 -1.90 -16.74 -23.85
N PHE A 83 -2.66 -17.83 -23.69
CA PHE A 83 -3.16 -18.25 -22.39
C PHE A 83 -2.04 -18.55 -21.38
N LEU A 84 -1.00 -19.28 -21.82
CA LEU A 84 0.17 -19.54 -21.00
C LEU A 84 0.93 -18.26 -20.66
N SER A 85 1.06 -17.32 -21.61
CA SER A 85 1.73 -16.02 -21.39
C SER A 85 1.01 -15.20 -20.32
N GLY A 86 -0.29 -14.96 -20.49
CA GLY A 86 -1.11 -14.21 -19.51
C GLY A 86 -1.11 -14.85 -18.12
N THR A 87 -1.17 -16.19 -18.07
CA THR A 87 -1.09 -16.95 -16.82
C THR A 87 0.29 -16.83 -16.17
N SER A 88 1.38 -16.85 -16.94
CA SER A 88 2.73 -16.70 -16.42
C SER A 88 2.96 -15.31 -15.79
N VAL A 89 2.44 -14.26 -16.42
CA VAL A 89 2.48 -12.88 -15.88
C VAL A 89 1.66 -12.77 -14.60
N LEU A 90 0.47 -13.37 -14.58
CA LEU A 90 -0.38 -13.41 -13.40
C LEU A 90 0.33 -14.09 -12.21
N VAL A 91 0.80 -15.33 -12.40
CA VAL A 91 1.45 -16.12 -11.36
C VAL A 91 2.75 -15.48 -10.89
N THR A 92 3.59 -15.01 -11.82
CA THR A 92 4.89 -14.41 -11.48
C THR A 92 4.71 -13.12 -10.69
N THR A 93 3.78 -12.25 -11.07
CA THR A 93 3.51 -11.01 -10.31
C THR A 93 3.06 -11.33 -8.89
N VAL A 94 2.09 -12.23 -8.74
CA VAL A 94 1.53 -12.59 -7.44
C VAL A 94 2.60 -13.25 -6.57
N ALA A 95 3.39 -14.17 -7.11
CA ALA A 95 4.48 -14.82 -6.40
C ALA A 95 5.53 -13.82 -5.92
N CYS A 96 5.99 -12.91 -6.80
CA CYS A 96 6.95 -11.86 -6.44
C CYS A 96 6.40 -10.88 -5.41
N ALA A 97 5.13 -10.47 -5.53
CA ALA A 97 4.48 -9.59 -4.57
C ALA A 97 4.35 -10.24 -3.19
N VAL A 98 3.92 -11.50 -3.13
CA VAL A 98 3.82 -12.28 -1.87
C VAL A 98 5.21 -12.53 -1.28
N GLY A 99 6.20 -12.88 -2.09
CA GLY A 99 7.59 -13.07 -1.66
C GLY A 99 8.16 -11.79 -1.04
N ALA A 100 7.98 -10.65 -1.71
CA ALA A 100 8.40 -9.34 -1.20
C ALA A 100 7.67 -8.96 0.09
N LEU A 101 6.37 -9.25 0.19
CA LEU A 101 5.60 -9.03 1.42
C LEU A 101 6.14 -9.87 2.59
N ARG A 102 6.45 -11.15 2.35
CA ARG A 102 7.02 -12.04 3.38
C ARG A 102 8.40 -11.58 3.82
N LEU A 103 9.24 -11.19 2.87
CA LEU A 103 10.56 -10.63 3.16
C LEU A 103 10.44 -9.34 4.00
N GLY A 104 9.54 -8.44 3.62
CA GLY A 104 9.24 -7.23 4.40
C GLY A 104 8.75 -7.54 5.82
N GLN A 105 7.95 -8.60 6.00
CA GLN A 105 7.52 -9.03 7.34
C GLN A 105 8.69 -9.53 8.19
N ILE A 106 9.62 -10.29 7.62
CA ILE A 106 10.81 -10.76 8.34
C ILE A 106 11.63 -9.56 8.81
N ILE A 107 11.93 -8.62 7.90
CA ILE A 107 12.65 -7.38 8.23
C ILE A 107 11.90 -6.58 9.31
N GLY A 108 10.57 -6.48 9.20
CA GLY A 108 9.75 -5.76 10.17
C GLY A 108 9.73 -6.43 11.55
N ASP A 109 9.77 -7.76 11.62
CA ASP A 109 9.87 -8.51 12.87
C ASP A 109 11.24 -8.27 13.55
N GLU A 110 12.34 -8.23 12.78
CA GLU A 110 13.68 -7.88 13.28
C GLU A 110 13.74 -6.44 13.82
N VAL A 111 13.21 -5.47 13.07
CA VAL A 111 13.12 -4.06 13.52
C VAL A 111 12.30 -3.95 14.79
N ARG A 112 11.18 -4.68 14.88
CA ARG A 112 10.33 -4.70 16.08
C ARG A 112 11.09 -5.25 17.28
N LEU A 113 11.85 -6.32 17.10
CA LEU A 113 12.64 -6.94 18.15
C LEU A 113 13.75 -6.00 18.63
N ALA A 114 14.51 -5.39 17.71
CA ALA A 114 15.53 -4.41 18.03
C ALA A 114 14.96 -3.22 18.83
N TYR A 115 13.77 -2.73 18.47
CA TYR A 115 13.10 -1.66 19.20
C TYR A 115 12.64 -2.08 20.60
N ILE A 116 12.17 -3.32 20.78
CA ILE A 116 11.81 -3.86 22.11
C ILE A 116 13.06 -3.98 23.00
N ILE A 117 14.17 -4.46 22.45
CA ILE A 117 15.46 -4.57 23.17
C ILE A 117 15.92 -3.18 23.59
N TYR A 118 15.91 -2.21 22.68
CA TYR A 118 16.25 -0.83 22.97
C TYR A 118 15.41 -0.24 24.10
N LEU A 119 14.09 -0.45 24.07
CA LEU A 119 13.18 0.00 25.13
C LEU A 119 13.46 -0.67 26.48
N ARG A 120 13.78 -1.97 26.48
CA ARG A 120 14.14 -2.72 27.69
C ARG A 120 15.44 -2.22 28.32
N THR A 121 16.40 -1.80 27.52
CA THR A 121 17.69 -1.28 28.02
C THR A 121 17.56 0.13 28.59
N THR A 122 16.64 0.94 28.06
CA THR A 122 16.52 2.37 28.41
C THR A 122 15.49 2.68 29.49
N HIS A 123 14.41 1.90 29.60
CA HIS A 123 13.32 2.13 30.55
C HIS A 123 13.18 0.97 31.55
N ASP A 124 12.93 1.32 32.82
CA ASP A 124 12.67 0.35 33.89
C ASP A 124 11.33 -0.37 33.66
N GLU A 125 11.27 -1.65 34.00
CA GLU A 125 10.09 -2.51 33.76
C GLU A 125 8.86 -2.09 34.59
N ARG A 126 9.09 -1.28 35.62
CA ARG A 126 8.06 -0.67 36.46
C ARG A 126 7.36 0.51 35.79
N ASP A 127 7.93 1.09 34.74
CA ASP A 127 7.32 2.21 34.03
C ASP A 127 6.01 1.76 33.35
N PRO A 128 4.88 2.42 33.64
CA PRO A 128 3.60 2.11 32.99
C PRO A 128 3.67 2.33 31.47
N LEU A 129 4.53 3.24 31.01
CA LEU A 129 4.77 3.53 29.60
C LEU A 129 5.43 2.33 28.87
N TYR A 130 6.38 1.65 29.51
CA TYR A 130 7.06 0.46 28.95
C TYR A 130 6.07 -0.69 28.76
N ARG A 131 5.17 -0.92 29.73
CA ARG A 131 4.12 -1.94 29.65
C ARG A 131 3.10 -1.66 28.54
N ILE A 132 2.76 -0.39 28.32
CA ILE A 132 1.86 0.01 27.23
C ILE A 132 2.56 -0.16 25.88
N ALA A 133 3.81 0.29 25.76
CA ALA A 133 4.60 0.17 24.52
C ALA A 133 4.79 -1.29 24.10
N THR A 134 5.17 -2.17 25.03
CA THR A 134 5.35 -3.61 24.77
C THR A 134 4.04 -4.32 24.42
N LYS A 135 2.90 -3.95 25.04
CA LYS A 135 1.57 -4.45 24.63
C LYS A 135 1.20 -4.03 23.22
N LEU A 136 1.38 -2.74 22.88
CA LEU A 136 1.10 -2.21 21.53
C LEU A 136 2.01 -2.83 20.47
N LEU A 137 3.27 -3.07 20.82
CA LEU A 137 4.24 -3.77 19.97
C LEU A 137 3.87 -5.24 19.80
N GLY A 138 3.41 -5.91 20.86
CA GLY A 138 3.11 -7.34 20.92
C GLY A 138 1.82 -7.80 20.22
N CYS A 139 0.88 -6.88 19.94
CA CYS A 139 -0.37 -7.20 19.24
C CYS A 139 -0.09 -7.83 17.87
N ARG A 140 -0.30 -9.16 17.76
CA ARG A 140 -0.40 -9.88 16.49
C ARG A 140 -1.49 -9.22 15.61
N PRO A 141 -1.43 -9.33 14.27
CA PRO A 141 -2.42 -8.75 13.35
C PRO A 141 -3.75 -9.52 13.34
N ALA A 142 -4.25 -9.91 14.51
CA ALA A 142 -5.50 -10.62 14.68
C ALA A 142 -6.49 -9.70 15.40
N SER A 143 -7.46 -9.23 14.62
CA SER A 143 -8.54 -8.33 15.02
C SER A 143 -8.08 -6.93 15.45
N THR A 144 -8.31 -5.99 14.54
CA THR A 144 -8.59 -4.59 14.84
C THR A 144 -9.78 -4.51 15.80
N ARG A 145 -9.61 -4.92 17.06
CA ARG A 145 -10.59 -4.69 18.11
C ARG A 145 -10.43 -3.24 18.55
N GLN A 146 -11.04 -2.37 17.75
CA GLN A 146 -11.88 -1.29 18.26
C GLN A 146 -11.25 -0.44 19.36
N GLY A 147 -10.15 0.22 19.05
CA GLY A 147 -9.86 1.54 19.61
C GLY A 147 -10.17 2.54 18.53
N TRP A 148 -11.34 3.18 18.59
CA TRP A 148 -11.47 4.49 17.97
C TRP A 148 -10.36 5.34 18.58
N ILE A 149 -9.27 5.56 17.82
CA ILE A 149 -8.29 6.56 18.20
C ILE A 149 -9.08 7.86 18.15
N GLY A 150 -9.40 8.39 19.33
CA GLY A 150 -10.13 9.64 19.44
C GLY A 150 -9.41 10.65 18.57
N TRP A 151 -10.13 11.26 17.63
CA TRP A 151 -9.68 12.39 16.82
C TRP A 151 -9.43 13.65 17.68
N THR A 152 -9.25 13.48 18.99
CA THR A 152 -9.23 14.48 20.04
C THR A 152 -7.82 14.84 20.49
N GLU A 153 -6.80 14.04 20.14
CA GLU A 153 -5.38 14.36 20.42
C GLU A 153 -4.58 14.41 19.11
N TRP A 154 -4.76 15.49 18.35
CA TRP A 154 -3.90 15.79 17.22
C TRP A 154 -2.49 16.02 17.72
N ARG A 155 -1.56 15.13 17.35
CA ARG A 155 -0.16 15.32 17.69
C ARG A 155 0.46 16.32 16.73
N THR A 156 1.52 17.00 17.17
CA THR A 156 2.29 17.92 16.33
C THR A 156 2.67 17.28 14.99
N VAL A 157 2.93 15.97 14.98
CA VAL A 157 3.23 15.20 13.77
C VAL A 157 2.06 15.19 12.77
N ASP A 158 0.81 15.11 13.24
CA ASP A 158 -0.38 15.12 12.38
C ASP A 158 -0.57 16.49 11.72
N PHE A 159 -0.36 17.58 12.48
CA PHE A 159 -0.39 18.95 11.94
C PHE A 159 0.72 19.17 10.91
N MET A 160 1.94 18.71 11.20
CA MET A 160 3.06 18.79 10.27
C MET A 160 2.78 18.02 8.97
N LEU A 161 2.22 16.81 9.07
CA LEU A 161 1.82 16.01 7.91
C LEU A 161 0.68 16.67 7.12
N ALA A 162 -0.28 17.29 7.79
CA ALA A 162 -1.37 18.02 7.14
C ALA A 162 -0.86 19.25 6.38
N ILE A 163 0.02 20.06 7.00
CA ILE A 163 0.66 21.22 6.37
C ILE A 163 1.48 20.78 5.16
N LEU A 164 2.30 19.72 5.31
CA LEU A 164 3.07 19.17 4.21
C LEU A 164 2.17 18.71 3.06
N GLY A 165 1.04 18.07 3.37
CA GLY A 165 0.03 17.69 2.37
C GLY A 165 -0.57 18.88 1.64
N ILE A 166 -0.92 19.95 2.35
CA ILE A 166 -1.45 21.19 1.77
C ILE A 166 -0.39 21.84 0.87
N LEU A 167 0.87 21.94 1.32
CA LEU A 167 1.97 22.48 0.52
C LEU A 167 2.21 21.67 -0.75
N ALA A 168 2.12 20.34 -0.67
CA ALA A 168 2.24 19.46 -1.83
C ALA A 168 1.09 19.68 -2.84
N ILE A 169 -0.15 19.87 -2.37
CA ILE A 169 -1.30 20.21 -3.22
C ILE A 169 -1.08 21.58 -3.88
N MET A 170 -0.66 22.59 -3.11
CA MET A 170 -0.38 23.93 -3.62
C MET A 170 0.73 23.91 -4.68
N ALA A 171 1.82 23.20 -4.42
CA ALA A 171 2.90 23.01 -5.40
C ALA A 171 2.39 22.32 -6.66
N THR A 172 1.51 21.32 -6.52
CA THR A 172 0.90 20.62 -7.65
C THR A 172 0.04 21.56 -8.50
N CYS A 173 -0.79 22.42 -7.88
CA CYS A 173 -1.58 23.43 -8.58
C CYS A 173 -0.70 24.41 -9.38
N VAL A 174 0.44 24.83 -8.80
CA VAL A 174 1.41 25.69 -9.50
C VAL A 174 2.05 24.97 -10.68
N VAL A 175 2.46 23.70 -10.52
CA VAL A 175 3.06 22.91 -11.60
C VAL A 175 2.09 22.67 -12.76
N ILE A 176 0.79 22.46 -12.50
CA ILE A 176 -0.25 22.35 -13.55
C ILE A 176 -0.32 23.63 -14.41
N GLY A 177 -0.18 24.79 -13.76
CA GLY A 177 -0.20 26.10 -14.41
C GLY A 177 1.03 26.39 -15.26
N VAL A 178 2.22 25.96 -14.82
CA VAL A 178 3.51 26.31 -15.43
C VAL A 178 3.99 25.26 -16.44
N ALA A 179 3.85 23.97 -16.17
CA ALA A 179 4.42 22.89 -16.97
C ALA A 179 3.32 22.12 -17.70
N ARG A 180 3.13 22.40 -19.00
CA ARG A 180 2.13 21.71 -19.83
C ARG A 180 2.45 20.22 -20.02
N ASP A 181 3.72 19.85 -20.03
CA ASP A 181 4.18 18.48 -20.31
C ASP A 181 4.00 17.50 -19.13
N THR A 182 3.85 17.99 -17.90
CA THR A 182 3.71 17.14 -16.69
C THR A 182 2.30 17.13 -16.11
N ARG A 183 1.33 17.74 -16.81
CA ARG A 183 -0.07 17.89 -16.33
C ARG A 183 -0.72 16.59 -15.90
N SER A 184 -0.47 15.48 -16.59
CA SER A 184 -1.04 14.17 -16.22
C SER A 184 -0.57 13.68 -14.86
N VAL A 185 0.72 13.85 -14.55
CA VAL A 185 1.30 13.49 -13.25
C VAL A 185 0.78 14.42 -12.16
N SER A 186 0.68 15.72 -12.45
CA SER A 186 0.18 16.69 -11.48
C SER A 186 -1.31 16.51 -11.18
N ILE A 187 -2.15 16.18 -12.17
CA ILE A 187 -3.56 15.84 -11.92
C ILE A 187 -3.66 14.58 -11.05
N ALA A 188 -2.81 13.58 -11.26
CA ALA A 188 -2.76 12.39 -10.41
C ALA A 188 -2.35 12.72 -8.96
N MET A 189 -1.40 13.64 -8.76
CA MET A 189 -1.00 14.11 -7.42
C MET A 189 -2.13 14.88 -6.70
N LEU A 190 -2.97 15.60 -7.44
CA LEU A 190 -4.13 16.31 -6.90
C LEU A 190 -5.25 15.34 -6.47
N VAL A 191 -5.50 14.29 -7.26
CA VAL A 191 -6.57 13.29 -6.98
C VAL A 191 -6.12 12.24 -5.96
N GLY A 192 -4.81 12.03 -5.80
CA GLY A 192 -4.21 11.07 -4.87
C GLY A 192 -4.79 11.12 -3.44
N PRO A 193 -4.81 12.29 -2.77
CA PRO A 193 -5.40 12.44 -1.43
C PRO A 193 -6.87 12.01 -1.35
N ALA A 194 -7.69 12.38 -2.36
CA ALA A 194 -9.10 11.98 -2.42
C ALA A 194 -9.25 10.45 -2.60
N GLY A 195 -8.41 9.84 -3.44
CA GLY A 195 -8.36 8.39 -3.63
C GLY A 195 -7.96 7.62 -2.36
N THR A 196 -7.01 8.14 -1.57
CA THR A 196 -6.63 7.56 -0.28
C THR A 196 -7.76 7.64 0.74
N LEU A 197 -8.45 8.78 0.83
CA LEU A 197 -9.61 8.96 1.72
C LEU A 197 -10.77 8.05 1.33
N LEU A 198 -11.04 7.89 0.03
CA LEU A 198 -12.08 6.99 -0.46
C LEU A 198 -11.77 5.53 -0.10
N ARG A 199 -10.53 5.07 -0.32
CA ARG A 199 -10.09 3.72 0.08
C ARG A 199 -10.20 3.50 1.58
N TRP A 200 -9.84 4.50 2.38
CA TRP A 200 -10.00 4.42 3.83
C TRP A 200 -11.47 4.37 4.28
N ARG A 201 -12.33 5.22 3.71
CA ARG A 201 -13.78 5.20 3.98
C ARG A 201 -14.40 3.86 3.59
N LEU A 202 -14.04 3.30 2.45
CA LEU A 202 -14.55 2.00 2.00
C LEU A 202 -13.97 0.82 2.80
N SER A 203 -12.72 0.92 3.31
CA SER A 203 -12.17 -0.05 4.24
C SER A 203 -12.98 -0.17 5.54
N SER A 204 -13.67 0.90 5.95
CA SER A 204 -14.54 0.84 7.13
C SER A 204 -15.79 -0.03 6.92
N LEU A 205 -16.23 -0.22 5.66
CA LEU A 205 -17.36 -1.08 5.31
C LEU A 205 -17.02 -2.56 5.47
N ASN A 206 -15.76 -2.95 5.20
CA ASN A 206 -15.28 -4.33 5.42
C ASN A 206 -15.31 -4.76 6.89
N THR A 207 -15.48 -3.82 7.83
CA THR A 207 -15.58 -4.11 9.27
C THR A 207 -17.04 -4.30 9.73
N ARG A 208 -18.01 -3.91 8.91
CA ARG A 208 -19.43 -3.84 9.28
C ARG A 208 -20.28 -5.04 8.83
N GLU A 209 -19.77 -5.88 7.92
CA GLU A 209 -20.52 -7.01 7.36
C GLU A 209 -20.15 -8.36 8.00
N THR A 210 -20.67 -8.60 9.20
CA THR A 210 -20.70 -9.92 9.85
C THR A 210 -21.74 -10.89 9.25
N LYS A 211 -22.22 -10.66 8.03
CA LYS A 211 -23.30 -11.47 7.40
C LYS A 211 -22.95 -12.15 6.07
N LEU A 212 -21.72 -12.02 5.55
CA LEU A 212 -21.31 -12.70 4.31
C LEU A 212 -20.60 -14.05 4.53
N PRO A 213 -20.61 -14.95 3.53
CA PRO A 213 -19.91 -16.23 3.57
C PRO A 213 -18.42 -16.07 3.94
N PRO A 214 -17.80 -17.06 4.61
CA PRO A 214 -16.42 -16.99 5.10
C PRO A 214 -15.34 -16.77 4.02
N LEU A 215 -15.67 -17.05 2.75
CA LEU A 215 -14.82 -16.77 1.59
C LEU A 215 -14.85 -15.29 1.17
N LEU A 216 -16.00 -14.62 1.29
CA LEU A 216 -16.18 -13.23 0.88
C LEU A 216 -15.75 -12.24 1.97
N THR A 217 -15.84 -12.61 3.25
CA THR A 217 -15.34 -11.79 4.37
C THR A 217 -13.80 -11.66 4.39
N LYS A 218 -13.07 -12.54 3.71
CA LYS A 218 -11.60 -12.45 3.55
C LYS A 218 -11.16 -11.61 2.35
N LEU A 219 -12.07 -11.29 1.43
CA LEU A 219 -11.78 -10.42 0.30
C LEU A 219 -11.90 -8.96 0.73
N PRO A 220 -10.93 -8.09 0.40
CA PRO A 220 -11.01 -6.66 0.66
C PRO A 220 -11.95 -5.99 -0.36
N LEU A 221 -13.23 -6.38 -0.36
CA LEU A 221 -14.29 -5.96 -1.30
C LEU A 221 -14.38 -4.44 -1.44
N GLY A 222 -14.30 -3.69 -0.34
CA GLY A 222 -14.33 -2.23 -0.40
C GLY A 222 -13.17 -1.63 -1.21
N THR A 223 -11.98 -2.23 -1.13
CA THR A 223 -10.80 -1.78 -1.88
C THR A 223 -10.86 -2.23 -3.34
N PHE A 224 -11.42 -3.42 -3.59
CA PHE A 224 -11.66 -3.93 -4.94
C PHE A 224 -12.68 -3.05 -5.68
N ILE A 225 -13.79 -2.71 -5.05
CA ILE A 225 -14.82 -1.81 -5.61
C ILE A 225 -14.25 -0.41 -5.86
N ALA A 226 -13.44 0.14 -4.95
CA ALA A 226 -12.79 1.44 -5.17
C ALA A 226 -11.89 1.44 -6.41
N ASN A 227 -11.16 0.35 -6.63
CA ASN A 227 -10.27 0.21 -7.79
C ASN A 227 -11.05 -0.05 -9.10
N VAL A 228 -12.24 -0.65 -9.03
CA VAL A 228 -13.12 -0.87 -10.20
C VAL A 228 -13.91 0.40 -10.56
N LEU A 229 -14.42 1.14 -9.57
CA LEU A 229 -15.21 2.36 -9.79
C LEU A 229 -14.36 3.56 -10.25
N GLY A 230 -13.08 3.61 -9.90
CA GLY A 230 -12.16 4.66 -10.36
C GLY A 230 -11.80 4.58 -11.85
N HIS A 231 -12.35 3.60 -12.59
CA HIS A 231 -12.04 3.32 -13.99
C HIS A 231 -13.28 3.39 -14.92
N GLY A 232 -14.39 3.98 -14.43
CA GLY A 232 -15.56 4.33 -15.23
C GLY A 232 -15.49 5.73 -15.80
#